data_AF-A0A3S3S5P4-F1
#
_entry.id   AF-A0A3S3S5P4-F1
#
_cell.length_a   1.000
_cell.length_b   1.000
_cell.length_c   1.000
_cell.angle_alpha   90.00
_cell.angle_beta   90.00
_cell.angle_gamma   90.00
#
_symmetry.space_group_name_H-M   'P 1'
#
loop_
_entity.id
_entity.type
_entity.pdbx_description
1 polymer ?
#
loop_
_entity_poly.entity_id
_entity_poly.type
_entity_poly.pdbx_seq_one_letter_code
_entity_poly.pdbx_strand_id
1 'polypeptide(L)'
;MANTNLHNESIPSQRKKIIVLGSGPNRIGQGIEFDYCCVHGLLAIKECGYEAIMVNCNPETVSTDFDMADKLYFEPVNWEHLWEIIELEQPYGVIVQLGGQTALKLAKRLHEKGIRIIGSSFDSMDIAEDR
;
A
#
# COMPACT_ATOMS: atom_id res chain seq x y z
N MET A 1 -1.48 20.38 -30.25
CA MET A 1 -1.73 20.04 -28.83
C MET A 1 -0.55 19.19 -28.38
N ALA A 2 0.16 19.61 -27.34
CA ALA A 2 1.43 18.99 -26.94
C ALA A 2 1.20 17.52 -26.55
N ASN A 3 1.73 16.61 -27.36
CA ASN A 3 1.78 15.19 -27.09
C ASN A 3 3.05 14.94 -26.27
N THR A 4 3.00 15.24 -24.97
CA THR A 4 4.01 14.73 -24.04
C THR A 4 3.82 13.23 -23.93
N ASN A 5 4.70 12.47 -24.57
CA ASN A 5 4.88 11.05 -24.32
C ASN A 5 5.24 10.85 -22.83
N LEU A 6 4.25 10.77 -21.96
CA LEU A 6 4.40 10.22 -20.62
C LEU A 6 4.48 8.71 -20.77
N HIS A 7 5.70 8.22 -21.02
CA HIS A 7 5.99 6.80 -20.96
C HIS A 7 5.98 6.40 -19.48
N ASN A 8 4.85 5.88 -18.98
CA ASN A 8 4.79 5.27 -17.66
C ASN A 8 5.24 3.82 -17.77
N GLU A 9 6.22 3.42 -16.97
CA GLU A 9 6.73 2.05 -16.96
C GLU A 9 5.76 1.07 -16.30
N SER A 10 4.90 1.55 -15.38
CA SER A 10 3.81 0.73 -14.84
C SER A 10 2.60 0.77 -15.77
N ILE A 11 2.26 -0.40 -16.31
CA ILE A 11 1.09 -0.61 -17.16
C ILE A 11 -0.01 -1.23 -16.28
N PRO A 12 -1.14 -0.53 -16.02
CA PRO A 12 -2.23 -1.07 -15.23
C PRO A 12 -2.87 -2.30 -15.90
N SER A 13 -3.02 -3.38 -15.14
CA SER A 13 -3.76 -4.55 -15.60
C SER A 13 -5.28 -4.40 -15.34
N GLN A 14 -6.09 -5.32 -15.88
CA GLN A 14 -7.55 -5.40 -15.62
C GLN A 14 -7.90 -6.31 -14.42
N ARG A 15 -6.91 -6.92 -13.76
CA ARG A 15 -7.15 -7.76 -12.57
C ARG A 15 -7.59 -6.88 -11.40
N LYS A 16 -8.34 -7.47 -10.45
CA LYS A 16 -8.61 -6.80 -9.18
C LYS A 16 -7.32 -6.70 -8.37
N LYS A 17 -6.92 -5.48 -8.04
CA LYS A 17 -5.66 -5.19 -7.35
C LYS A 17 -5.89 -4.84 -5.89
N ILE A 18 -5.00 -5.27 -5.01
CA ILE A 18 -4.97 -4.85 -3.62
C ILE A 18 -3.61 -4.20 -3.36
N ILE A 19 -3.64 -2.98 -2.84
CA ILE A 19 -2.43 -2.28 -2.41
C ILE A 19 -2.16 -2.61 -0.94
N VAL A 20 -0.92 -2.96 -0.61
CA VAL A 20 -0.40 -3.05 0.76
C VAL A 20 0.58 -1.90 0.98
N LEU A 21 0.37 -1.13 2.05
CA LEU A 21 1.28 -0.05 2.45
C LEU A 21 2.29 -0.57 3.47
N GLY A 22 3.57 -0.41 3.16
CA GLY A 22 4.66 -0.72 4.07
C GLY A 22 4.84 0.32 5.17
N SER A 23 5.81 0.07 6.05
CA SER A 23 6.13 0.97 7.17
C SER A 23 7.00 2.17 6.80
N GLY A 24 7.63 2.16 5.63
CA GLY A 24 8.75 3.05 5.33
C GLY A 24 9.99 2.69 6.15
N PRO A 25 10.94 3.63 6.33
CA PRO A 25 12.21 3.36 7.01
C PRO A 25 12.02 2.89 8.46
N ASN A 26 12.82 1.91 8.88
CA ASN A 26 12.78 1.38 10.24
C ASN A 26 13.09 2.47 11.29
N ARG A 27 12.32 2.47 12.38
CA ARG A 27 12.48 3.40 13.53
C ARG A 27 12.23 2.66 14.83
N ILE A 28 12.67 3.22 15.96
CA ILE A 28 12.33 2.66 17.27
C ILE A 28 10.80 2.58 17.40
N GLY A 29 10.26 1.39 17.64
CA GLY A 29 8.82 1.11 17.72
C GLY A 29 8.13 0.83 16.37
N GLN A 30 8.88 0.85 15.26
CA GLN A 30 8.43 0.44 13.92
C GLN A 30 9.55 -0.33 13.22
N GLY A 31 9.68 -1.61 13.55
CA GLY A 31 10.76 -2.46 13.06
C GLY A 31 10.32 -3.48 12.00
N ILE A 32 11.13 -4.53 11.88
CA ILE A 32 11.01 -5.60 10.88
C ILE A 32 9.71 -6.43 11.04
N GLU A 33 9.06 -6.37 12.19
CA GLU A 33 7.78 -7.04 12.43
C GLU A 33 6.68 -6.59 11.46
N PHE A 34 6.71 -5.33 11.02
CA PHE A 34 5.77 -4.81 10.03
C PHE A 34 6.10 -5.26 8.60
N ASP A 35 7.39 -5.44 8.30
CA ASP A 35 7.83 -6.04 7.03
C ASP A 35 7.33 -7.48 6.91
N TYR A 36 7.51 -8.28 7.96
CA TYR A 36 6.98 -9.65 8.03
C TYR A 36 5.47 -9.69 7.78
N CYS A 37 4.70 -8.81 8.44
CA CYS A 37 3.25 -8.70 8.24
C CYS A 37 2.91 -8.36 6.78
N CYS A 38 3.62 -7.41 6.16
CA CYS A 38 3.40 -7.02 4.77
C CYS A 38 3.69 -8.17 3.80
N VAL A 39 4.80 -8.89 3.96
CA VAL A 39 5.16 -10.05 3.14
C VAL A 39 4.05 -11.11 3.18
N HIS A 40 3.60 -11.50 4.37
CA HIS A 40 2.53 -12.49 4.50
C HIS A 40 1.19 -11.98 3.94
N GLY A 41 0.90 -10.69 4.06
CA GLY A 41 -0.26 -10.07 3.42
C GLY A 41 -0.22 -10.18 1.89
N LEU A 42 0.93 -9.87 1.27
CA LEU A 42 1.12 -9.98 -0.18
C LEU A 42 0.94 -11.42 -0.67
N LEU A 43 1.51 -12.39 0.03
CA LEU A 43 1.36 -13.82 -0.30
C LEU A 43 -0.11 -14.25 -0.23
N ALA A 44 -0.83 -13.88 0.84
CA ALA A 44 -2.26 -14.22 0.98
C ALA A 44 -3.14 -13.57 -0.10
N ILE A 45 -2.83 -12.33 -0.51
CA ILE A 45 -3.52 -11.64 -1.61
C ILE A 45 -3.37 -12.42 -2.92
N LYS A 46 -2.13 -12.85 -3.22
CA LYS A 46 -1.81 -13.64 -4.42
C LYS A 46 -2.51 -15.00 -4.39
N GLU A 47 -2.50 -15.70 -3.25
CA GLU A 47 -3.23 -16.97 -3.05
C GLU A 47 -4.74 -16.82 -3.27
N CYS A 48 -5.31 -15.66 -2.94
CA CYS A 48 -6.72 -15.34 -3.18
C CYS A 48 -7.02 -14.92 -4.64
N GLY A 49 -6.01 -14.89 -5.53
CA GLY A 49 -6.18 -14.58 -6.95
C GLY A 49 -6.21 -13.09 -7.29
N TYR A 50 -5.89 -12.20 -6.35
CA TYR A 50 -5.78 -10.76 -6.59
C TYR A 50 -4.38 -10.41 -7.10
N GLU A 51 -4.26 -9.28 -7.79
CA GLU A 51 -2.95 -8.68 -8.09
C GLU A 51 -2.46 -7.92 -6.85
N ALA A 52 -1.34 -8.34 -6.29
CA ALA A 52 -0.76 -7.74 -5.10
C ALA A 52 0.18 -6.60 -5.49
N ILE A 53 -0.06 -5.41 -4.95
CA ILE A 53 0.76 -4.22 -5.18
C ILE A 53 1.36 -3.79 -3.85
N MET A 54 2.70 -3.71 -3.78
CA MET A 54 3.40 -3.19 -2.61
C MET A 54 3.81 -1.74 -2.82
N VAL A 55 3.60 -0.89 -1.81
CA VAL A 55 4.16 0.47 -1.75
C VAL A 55 5.03 0.59 -0.50
N ASN A 56 6.33 0.75 -0.70
CA ASN A 56 7.29 0.91 0.40
C ASN A 56 8.57 1.59 -0.11
N CYS A 57 9.36 2.17 0.79
CA CYS A 57 10.63 2.83 0.44
C CYS A 57 11.82 2.36 1.28
N ASN A 58 11.67 1.29 2.06
CA ASN A 58 12.74 0.77 2.89
C ASN A 58 13.60 -0.25 2.11
N PRO A 59 14.84 0.07 1.72
CA PRO A 59 15.67 -0.84 0.92
C PRO A 59 16.16 -2.08 1.71
N GLU A 60 15.95 -2.12 3.02
CA GLU A 60 16.43 -3.20 3.90
C GLU A 60 15.38 -4.30 4.12
N THR A 61 14.26 -4.25 3.38
CA THR A 61 13.09 -5.09 3.66
C THR A 61 12.82 -6.14 2.59
N VAL A 62 12.26 -7.28 3.01
CA VAL A 62 11.86 -8.35 2.10
C VAL A 62 10.64 -7.93 1.29
N SER A 63 9.73 -7.12 1.85
CA SER A 63 8.58 -6.60 1.09
C SER A 63 8.97 -5.76 -0.13
N THR A 64 10.20 -5.25 -0.20
CA THR A 64 10.74 -4.53 -1.36
C THR A 64 11.52 -5.41 -2.33
N ASP A 65 11.47 -6.72 -2.18
CA ASP A 65 11.93 -7.65 -3.22
C ASP A 65 10.86 -7.76 -4.32
N PHE A 66 11.29 -7.74 -5.59
CA PHE A 66 10.41 -7.76 -6.76
C PHE A 66 9.56 -9.03 -6.85
N ASP A 67 10.00 -10.13 -6.23
CA ASP A 67 9.28 -11.41 -6.26
C ASP A 67 8.08 -11.48 -5.29
N MET A 68 8.01 -10.57 -4.31
CA MET A 68 6.98 -10.62 -3.26
C MET A 68 5.60 -10.16 -3.75
N ALA A 69 5.56 -9.18 -4.66
CA ALA A 69 4.32 -8.59 -5.18
C ALA A 69 4.24 -8.77 -6.70
N ASP A 70 3.04 -8.63 -7.30
CA ASP A 70 2.94 -8.52 -8.76
C ASP A 70 3.52 -7.18 -9.25
N LYS A 71 3.42 -6.13 -8.41
CA LYS A 71 4.04 -4.82 -8.63
C LYS A 71 4.62 -4.27 -7.34
N LEU A 72 5.80 -3.67 -7.44
CA LEU A 72 6.43 -2.92 -6.36
C LEU A 72 6.58 -1.46 -6.80
N TYR A 73 5.97 -0.56 -6.04
CA TYR A 73 6.25 0.87 -6.10
C TYR A 73 7.24 1.22 -4.99
N PHE A 74 8.49 1.42 -5.38
CA PHE A 74 9.54 1.84 -4.46
C PHE A 74 9.45 3.36 -4.21
N GLU A 75 8.38 3.78 -3.55
CA GLU A 75 8.01 5.19 -3.35
C GLU A 75 7.78 5.50 -1.87
N PRO A 76 7.97 6.75 -1.42
CA PRO A 76 7.65 7.16 -0.05
C PRO A 76 6.20 6.85 0.31
N VAL A 77 5.99 6.27 1.51
CA VAL A 77 4.65 5.97 2.05
C VAL A 77 4.01 7.24 2.60
N ASN A 78 3.62 8.14 1.69
CA ASN A 78 2.88 9.37 1.98
C ASN A 78 1.65 9.49 1.07
N TRP A 79 0.87 10.55 1.25
CA TRP A 79 -0.39 10.70 0.54
C TRP A 79 -0.20 11.03 -0.94
N GLU A 80 0.75 11.89 -1.27
CA GLU A 80 0.97 12.38 -2.63
C GLU A 80 1.29 11.22 -3.57
N HIS A 81 2.28 10.39 -3.22
CA HIS A 81 2.66 9.22 -4.02
C HIS A 81 1.58 8.14 -4.01
N LEU A 82 0.96 7.89 -2.85
CA LEU A 82 -0.13 6.92 -2.78
C LEU A 82 -1.31 7.33 -3.69
N TRP A 83 -1.63 8.61 -3.75
CA TRP A 83 -2.72 9.11 -4.59
C TRP A 83 -2.43 8.90 -6.07
N GLU A 84 -1.22 9.22 -6.53
CA GLU A 84 -0.79 8.96 -7.92
C GLU A 84 -0.91 7.48 -8.29
N ILE A 85 -0.51 6.58 -7.39
CA ILE A 85 -0.61 5.12 -7.58
C ILE A 85 -2.07 4.68 -7.60
N ILE A 86 -2.92 5.21 -6.72
CA ILE A 86 -4.37 4.89 -6.70
C ILE A 86 -5.04 5.37 -7.98
N GLU A 87 -4.73 6.58 -8.46
CA GLU A 87 -5.27 7.12 -9.70
C GLU A 87 -4.89 6.26 -10.90
N LEU A 88 -3.65 5.79 -10.95
CA LEU A 88 -3.15 4.93 -12.01
C LEU A 88 -3.74 3.51 -11.94
N GLU A 89 -3.69 2.87 -10.77
CA GLU A 89 -3.96 1.44 -10.64
C GLU A 89 -5.45 1.12 -10.39
N GLN A 90 -6.23 2.07 -9.88
CA GLN A 90 -7.65 1.92 -9.54
C GLN A 90 -7.90 0.63 -8.72
N PRO A 91 -7.28 0.50 -7.53
CA PRO A 91 -7.29 -0.75 -6.78
C PRO A 91 -8.69 -1.09 -6.27
N TYR A 92 -8.95 -2.39 -6.09
CA TYR A 92 -10.14 -2.88 -5.41
C TYR A 92 -10.19 -2.43 -3.95
N GLY A 93 -9.03 -2.26 -3.32
CA GLY A 93 -8.89 -1.66 -2.00
C GLY A 93 -7.44 -1.61 -1.53
N VAL A 94 -7.26 -1.01 -0.36
CA VAL A 94 -5.97 -0.78 0.27
C VAL A 94 -5.95 -1.41 1.67
N ILE A 95 -4.84 -2.06 2.02
CA ILE A 95 -4.56 -2.58 3.36
C ILE A 95 -3.53 -1.67 4.03
N VAL A 96 -3.89 -1.13 5.19
CA VAL A 96 -3.09 -0.14 5.95
C VAL A 96 -2.63 -0.66 7.31
N GLN A 97 -3.17 -1.79 7.75
CA GLN A 97 -3.01 -2.32 9.10
C GLN A 97 -1.70 -3.11 9.29
N LEU A 98 -1.03 -3.45 8.19
CA LEU A 98 0.18 -4.29 8.21
C LEU A 98 1.48 -3.47 8.26
N GLY A 99 1.45 -2.22 7.81
CA GLY A 99 2.63 -1.33 7.73
C GLY A 99 2.85 -0.46 8.97
N GLY A 100 2.15 -0.70 10.08
CA GLY A 100 2.26 0.11 11.30
C GLY A 100 1.81 1.56 11.12
N GLN A 101 2.31 2.47 11.97
CA GLN A 101 1.76 3.82 12.09
C GLN A 101 1.88 4.70 10.84
N THR A 102 2.89 4.47 10.00
CA THR A 102 3.07 5.24 8.76
C THR A 102 1.88 5.01 7.82
N ALA A 103 1.50 3.75 7.63
CA ALA A 103 0.36 3.36 6.84
C ALA A 103 -0.98 3.75 7.50
N LEU A 104 -1.12 3.53 8.82
CA LEU A 104 -2.35 3.86 9.55
C LEU A 104 -2.74 5.33 9.44
N LYS A 105 -1.77 6.25 9.49
CA LYS A 105 -2.02 7.70 9.32
C LYS A 105 -2.66 8.08 7.98
N LEU A 106 -2.53 7.24 6.95
CA LEU A 106 -3.14 7.48 5.64
C LEU A 106 -4.60 7.00 5.56
N ALA A 107 -5.07 6.20 6.52
CA ALA A 107 -6.42 5.65 6.54
C ALA A 107 -7.51 6.74 6.50
N LYS A 108 -7.33 7.84 7.24
CA LYS A 108 -8.28 8.95 7.23
C LYS A 108 -8.49 9.53 5.83
N ARG A 109 -7.39 9.83 5.12
CA ARG A 109 -7.46 10.40 3.76
C ARG A 109 -8.05 9.42 2.75
N LEU A 110 -7.73 8.12 2.88
CA LEU A 110 -8.35 7.08 2.07
C LEU A 110 -9.86 7.04 2.27
N HIS A 111 -10.31 7.08 3.52
CA HIS A 111 -11.73 7.10 3.88
C HIS A 111 -12.44 8.34 3.33
N GLU A 112 -11.87 9.54 3.53
CA GLU A 112 -12.44 10.81 3.01
C GLU A 112 -12.55 10.82 1.48
N LYS A 113 -11.67 10.10 0.78
CA LYS A 113 -11.72 9.95 -0.69
C LYS A 113 -12.60 8.80 -1.18
N GLY A 114 -13.24 8.07 -0.27
CA GLY A 114 -14.08 6.91 -0.61
C GLY A 114 -13.28 5.70 -1.10
N ILE A 115 -11.97 5.67 -0.85
CA ILE A 115 -11.13 4.51 -1.18
C ILE A 115 -11.41 3.41 -0.17
N ARG A 116 -11.66 2.20 -0.69
CA ARG A 116 -11.96 1.05 0.15
C ARG A 116 -10.74 0.62 0.95
N ILE A 117 -10.82 0.76 2.27
CA ILE A 117 -9.91 0.10 3.21
C ILE A 117 -10.41 -1.34 3.42
N ILE A 118 -9.54 -2.31 3.20
CA ILE A 118 -9.85 -3.73 3.43
C ILE A 118 -9.51 -4.07 4.88
N GLY A 119 -10.39 -4.83 5.56
CA GLY A 119 -10.25 -5.17 6.98
C GLY A 119 -11.00 -4.19 7.88
N SER A 120 -10.42 -3.87 9.04
CA SER A 120 -11.01 -2.91 9.99
C SER A 120 -11.26 -1.55 9.33
N SER A 121 -12.46 -1.02 9.50
CA SER A 121 -12.84 0.29 8.94
C SER A 121 -12.03 1.42 9.57
N PHE A 122 -11.93 2.57 8.88
CA PHE A 122 -11.32 3.77 9.44
C PHE A 122 -11.97 4.16 10.76
N ASP A 123 -13.31 4.24 10.81
CA ASP A 123 -14.06 4.61 12.02
C ASP A 123 -13.72 3.68 13.20
N SER A 124 -13.58 2.37 12.95
CA SER A 124 -13.19 1.40 13.98
C SER A 124 -11.76 1.62 14.48
N MET A 125 -10.83 2.01 13.61
CA MET A 125 -9.45 2.31 13.99
C MET A 125 -9.37 3.63 14.76
N ASP A 126 -10.09 4.66 14.30
CA ASP A 126 -10.13 5.99 14.92
C ASP A 126 -10.66 5.92 16.36
N ILE A 127 -11.77 5.21 16.58
CA ILE A 127 -12.32 4.96 17.92
C ILE A 127 -11.33 4.22 18.83
N ALA A 128 -10.53 3.31 18.29
CA ALA A 128 -9.57 2.53 19.08
C ALA A 128 -8.29 3.31 19.40
N GLU A 129 -7.92 4.31 18.59
CA GLU A 129 -6.78 5.20 18.85
C GLU A 129 -7.14 6.40 19.73
N ASP A 130 -8.42 6.78 19.81
CA ASP A 130 -8.92 7.84 20.68
C ASP A 130 -8.78 7.44 22.18
N ARG A 131 -8.04 8.26 22.94
CA ARG A 131 -7.63 7.99 24.33
C ARG A 131 -8.11 9.07 25.30
#